data_AF-A0A9N8VQQ8-F1
#
_entry.id   AF-A0A9N8VQQ8-F1
#
_cell.length_a   1.000
_cell.length_b   1.000
_cell.length_c   1.000
_cell.angle_alpha   90.00
_cell.angle_beta   90.00
_cell.angle_gamma   90.00
#
_symmetry.space_group_name_H-M   'P 1'
#
loop_
_entity.id
_entity.type
_entity.pdbx_description
1 polymer ?
#
loop_
_entity_poly.entity_id
_entity_poly.type
_entity_poly.pdbx_seq_one_letter_code
_entity_poly.pdbx_strand_id
1 'polypeptide(L)'
;MAMFNDFLSFLIAICIIVWIVKKLRAGQTAQTVVGNRRGNDVANEVPRARLRTVTPDMIETVCAMFPNIPPAAVQYDLQKTGSVEVTCDNILQNDGLPLPPSYVTAPFAVPSAAQASTSSTGINISSTQQSLIERYKLQDAVKKGLIPSEPPKKWEATAEKRQEMLQLKKDAMVLQARERFLEQQRKKHKEEVETRAKNDSDNTTSFQSQPTNQTNFNNTDNEEVTLEPEVRRRQILQATERRWKKDV
;
A
#
# COMPACT_ATOMS: atom_id res chain seq x y z
N MET A 1 42.89 -23.21 -59.33
CA MET A 1 42.13 -21.97 -59.05
C MET A 1 40.69 -22.26 -58.63
N ALA A 2 39.91 -23.07 -59.35
CA ALA A 2 38.51 -23.37 -59.00
C ALA A 2 38.33 -23.97 -57.59
N MET A 3 39.09 -25.00 -57.22
CA MET A 3 38.98 -25.63 -55.89
C MET A 3 39.31 -24.68 -54.72
N PHE A 4 40.12 -23.65 -54.93
CA PHE A 4 40.48 -22.70 -53.86
C PHE A 4 39.33 -21.72 -53.57
N ASN A 5 38.59 -21.33 -54.60
CA ASN A 5 37.39 -20.50 -54.44
C ASN A 5 36.24 -21.28 -53.79
N ASP A 6 36.12 -22.58 -54.10
CA ASP A 6 35.15 -23.44 -53.44
C ASP A 6 35.50 -23.60 -51.96
N PHE A 7 36.77 -23.87 -51.63
CA PHE A 7 37.23 -23.93 -50.24
C PHE A 7 37.01 -22.63 -49.47
N LEU A 8 37.27 -21.48 -50.10
CA LEU A 8 37.05 -20.17 -49.48
C LEU A 8 35.55 -19.89 -49.27
N SER A 9 34.70 -20.32 -50.21
CA SER A 9 33.24 -20.22 -50.09
C SER A 9 32.70 -21.13 -48.98
N PHE A 10 33.23 -22.35 -48.85
CA PHE A 10 32.91 -23.25 -47.74
C PHE A 10 33.34 -22.68 -46.38
N LEU A 11 34.53 -22.05 -46.31
CA LEU A 11 35.02 -21.43 -45.08
C LEU A 11 34.13 -20.24 -44.64
N ILE A 12 33.71 -19.41 -45.60
CA ILE A 12 32.80 -18.29 -45.36
C ILE A 12 31.41 -18.80 -44.92
N ALA A 13 30.88 -19.83 -45.57
CA ALA A 13 29.60 -20.45 -45.21
C ALA A 13 29.62 -21.01 -43.78
N ILE A 14 30.70 -21.69 -43.38
CA ILE A 14 30.87 -22.20 -42.01
C ILE A 14 30.93 -21.05 -41.00
N CYS A 15 31.64 -19.95 -41.31
CA CYS A 15 31.68 -18.77 -40.44
C CYS A 15 30.29 -18.12 -40.26
N ILE A 16 29.48 -18.04 -41.32
CA ILE A 16 28.11 -17.51 -41.26
C ILE A 16 27.20 -18.44 -40.45
N ILE A 17 27.31 -19.75 -40.64
CA ILE A 17 26.54 -20.74 -39.87
C ILE A 17 26.91 -20.66 -38.39
N VAL A 18 28.21 -20.55 -38.04
CA VAL A 18 28.66 -20.36 -36.65
C VAL A 18 28.17 -19.03 -36.10
N TRP A 19 28.14 -17.95 -36.89
CA TRP A 19 27.61 -16.66 -36.45
C TRP A 19 26.10 -16.70 -36.21
N ILE A 20 25.34 -17.40 -37.06
CA ILE A 20 23.89 -17.62 -36.88
C ILE A 20 23.63 -18.53 -35.69
N VAL A 21 24.36 -19.62 -35.51
CA VAL A 21 24.24 -20.52 -34.34
C VAL A 21 24.66 -19.80 -33.07
N LYS A 22 25.69 -18.93 -33.11
CA LYS A 22 26.08 -18.07 -31.99
C LYS A 22 25.04 -16.99 -31.72
N LYS A 23 24.35 -16.46 -32.73
CA LYS A 23 23.24 -15.50 -32.59
C LYS A 23 21.94 -16.17 -32.11
N LEU A 24 21.68 -17.42 -32.52
CA LEU A 24 20.56 -18.23 -32.03
C LEU A 24 20.81 -18.77 -30.62
N ARG A 25 22.03 -19.21 -30.28
CA ARG A 25 22.41 -19.56 -28.90
C ARG A 25 22.53 -18.34 -27.98
N ALA A 26 22.97 -17.19 -28.49
CA ALA A 26 22.89 -15.93 -27.74
C ALA A 26 21.44 -15.42 -27.57
N GLY A 27 20.50 -15.89 -28.39
CA GLY A 27 19.06 -15.66 -28.25
C GLY A 27 18.31 -16.75 -27.46
N GLN A 28 18.97 -17.85 -27.09
CA GLN A 28 18.44 -18.94 -26.27
C GLN A 28 19.35 -19.17 -25.05
N THR A 29 19.57 -18.10 -24.29
CA THR A 29 19.79 -18.24 -22.85
C THR A 29 18.50 -17.82 -22.17
N ALA A 30 18.16 -18.58 -21.14
CA ALA A 30 16.97 -18.47 -20.33
C ALA A 30 16.55 -17.03 -20.03
N GLN A 31 15.24 -16.86 -19.84
CA GLN A 31 14.68 -15.82 -18.98
C GLN A 31 15.42 -15.82 -17.65
N THR A 32 16.50 -15.07 -17.59
CA THR A 32 17.08 -14.57 -16.35
C THR A 32 16.44 -13.20 -16.20
N VAL A 33 15.80 -13.02 -15.04
CA VAL A 33 15.28 -11.74 -14.59
C VAL A 33 16.46 -10.79 -14.47
N VAL A 34 16.74 -10.05 -15.55
CA VAL A 34 17.61 -8.87 -15.49
C VAL A 34 16.80 -7.77 -14.82
N GLY A 35 16.78 -7.84 -13.49
CA GLY A 35 16.60 -6.63 -12.70
C GLY A 35 17.74 -5.70 -13.03
N ASN A 36 17.42 -4.45 -13.40
CA ASN A 36 18.37 -3.34 -13.50
C ASN A 36 19.12 -3.18 -12.16
N ARG A 37 20.22 -3.90 -11.98
CA ARG A 37 21.24 -3.60 -10.99
C ARG A 37 22.17 -2.56 -11.62
N ARG A 38 21.75 -1.29 -11.57
CA ARG A 38 22.70 -0.18 -11.63
C ARG A 38 23.59 -0.31 -10.39
N GLY A 39 24.88 -0.49 -10.64
CA GLY A 39 25.91 -0.60 -9.61
C GLY A 39 25.85 0.59 -8.68
N ASN A 40 25.74 0.29 -7.39
CA ASN A 40 26.20 1.16 -6.33
C ASN A 40 27.14 0.29 -5.51
N ASP A 41 28.43 0.38 -5.81
CA ASP A 41 29.50 -0.17 -5.00
C ASP A 41 29.45 0.50 -3.63
N VAL A 42 28.77 -0.14 -2.68
CA VAL A 42 28.85 0.19 -1.25
C VAL A 42 28.99 -1.14 -0.51
N ALA A 43 30.22 -1.34 -0.03
CA ALA A 43 30.65 -2.09 1.14
C ALA A 43 29.89 -3.38 1.52
N ASN A 44 30.67 -4.46 1.61
CA ASN A 44 30.54 -5.61 2.51
C ASN A 44 29.46 -5.52 3.62
N GLU A 45 28.19 -5.58 3.25
CA GLU A 45 27.05 -5.71 4.16
C GLU A 45 26.38 -7.05 3.89
N VAL A 46 26.35 -7.91 4.92
CA VAL A 46 25.58 -9.16 4.95
C VAL A 46 24.22 -8.89 4.34
N PRO A 47 23.72 -9.71 3.39
CA PRO A 47 22.45 -9.45 2.73
C PRO A 47 21.37 -9.25 3.78
N ARG A 48 20.95 -8.00 3.99
CA ARG A 48 19.82 -7.69 4.86
C ARG A 48 18.62 -8.26 4.14
N ALA A 49 18.29 -9.51 4.47
CA ALA A 49 17.14 -10.22 3.94
C ALA A 49 15.94 -9.30 4.14
N ARG A 50 15.46 -8.72 3.04
CA ARG A 50 14.26 -7.88 3.07
C ARG A 50 13.14 -8.81 3.47
N LEU A 51 12.77 -8.79 4.76
CA LEU A 51 11.67 -9.59 5.28
C LEU A 51 10.44 -9.24 4.47
N ARG A 52 9.93 -10.21 3.72
CA ARG A 52 8.73 -10.01 2.90
C ARG A 52 7.52 -9.99 3.82
N THR A 53 6.53 -9.19 3.46
CA THR A 53 5.24 -9.19 4.14
C THR A 53 4.55 -10.52 3.87
N VAL A 54 4.37 -11.33 4.92
CA VAL A 54 3.67 -12.61 4.85
C VAL A 54 2.19 -12.36 5.15
N THR A 55 1.30 -12.86 4.30
CA THR A 55 -0.14 -12.83 4.57
C THR A 55 -0.52 -14.00 5.48
N PRO A 56 -1.54 -13.84 6.34
CA PRO A 56 -2.01 -14.93 7.21
C PRO A 56 -2.52 -16.14 6.42
N ASP A 57 -3.11 -15.90 5.25
CA ASP A 57 -3.63 -16.92 4.32
C ASP A 57 -2.53 -17.88 3.81
N MET A 58 -1.33 -17.34 3.54
CA MET A 58 -0.17 -18.16 3.16
C MET A 58 0.26 -19.11 4.29
N ILE A 59 0.20 -18.66 5.54
CA ILE A 59 0.56 -19.46 6.71
C ILE A 59 -0.48 -20.57 6.92
N GLU A 60 -1.77 -20.23 6.84
CA GLU A 60 -2.87 -21.17 7.01
C GLU A 60 -2.82 -22.31 5.99
N THR A 61 -2.55 -21.98 4.72
CA THR A 61 -2.41 -22.96 3.63
C THR A 61 -1.30 -23.98 3.93
N VAL A 62 -0.14 -23.52 4.39
CA VAL A 62 0.99 -24.41 4.74
C VAL A 62 0.67 -25.23 5.99
N CYS A 63 0.08 -24.62 7.02
CA CYS A 63 -0.31 -25.32 8.25
C CYS A 63 -1.37 -26.41 8.00
N ALA A 64 -2.29 -26.20 7.05
CA ALA A 64 -3.29 -27.20 6.67
C ALA A 64 -2.66 -28.44 6.02
N MET A 65 -1.60 -28.26 5.22
CA MET A 65 -0.84 -29.37 4.61
C MET A 65 0.13 -30.03 5.59
N PHE A 66 0.72 -29.26 6.49
CA PHE A 66 1.76 -29.69 7.42
C PHE A 66 1.40 -29.34 8.87
N PRO A 67 0.45 -30.06 9.50
CA PRO A 67 0.00 -29.77 10.87
C PRO A 67 1.09 -30.00 11.93
N ASN A 68 2.15 -30.75 11.60
CA ASN A 68 3.26 -31.04 12.50
C ASN A 68 4.25 -29.87 12.63
N ILE A 69 4.16 -28.86 11.76
CA ILE A 69 5.12 -27.76 11.70
C ILE A 69 4.56 -26.54 12.41
N PRO A 70 5.32 -25.90 13.32
CA PRO A 70 4.83 -24.75 14.05
C PRO A 70 4.64 -23.54 13.12
N PRO A 71 3.56 -22.75 13.31
CA PRO A 71 3.24 -21.62 12.44
C PRO A 71 4.33 -20.53 12.45
N ALA A 72 5.07 -20.41 13.55
CA ALA A 72 6.19 -19.48 13.66
C ALA A 72 7.35 -19.84 12.71
N ALA A 73 7.63 -21.14 12.50
CA ALA A 73 8.65 -21.59 11.56
C ALA A 73 8.20 -21.40 10.11
N VAL A 74 6.93 -21.68 9.81
CA VAL A 74 6.30 -21.40 8.51
C VAL A 74 6.41 -19.91 8.18
N GLN A 75 6.02 -19.03 9.11
CA GLN A 75 6.10 -17.59 8.91
C GLN A 75 7.53 -17.12 8.63
N TYR A 76 8.50 -17.64 9.38
CA TYR A 76 9.90 -17.29 9.21
C TYR A 76 10.45 -17.73 7.85
N ASP A 77 10.11 -18.94 7.41
CA ASP A 77 10.50 -19.41 6.08
C ASP A 77 9.78 -18.61 4.98
N LEU A 78 8.48 -18.35 5.12
CA LEU A 78 7.72 -17.50 4.20
C LEU A 78 8.27 -16.07 4.11
N GLN A 79 8.81 -15.51 5.20
CA GLN A 79 9.49 -14.21 5.18
C GLN A 79 10.78 -14.24 4.35
N LYS A 80 11.44 -15.41 4.25
CA LYS A 80 12.65 -15.63 3.43
C LYS A 80 12.31 -15.95 1.98
N THR A 81 11.41 -16.92 1.74
CA THR A 81 11.06 -17.45 0.43
C THR A 81 10.05 -16.57 -0.29
N GLY A 82 9.09 -15.98 0.44
CA GLY A 82 7.96 -15.20 -0.07
C GLY A 82 6.96 -15.97 -0.92
N SER A 83 7.00 -17.31 -0.90
CA SER A 83 6.13 -18.18 -1.70
C SER A 83 5.79 -19.42 -0.90
N VAL A 84 4.51 -19.81 -0.94
CA VAL A 84 4.00 -20.99 -0.26
C VAL A 84 4.62 -22.25 -0.85
N GLU A 85 4.72 -22.31 -2.17
CA GLU A 85 5.24 -23.43 -2.93
C GLU A 85 6.68 -23.74 -2.54
N VAL A 86 7.54 -22.72 -2.51
CA VAL A 86 8.96 -22.87 -2.12
C VAL A 86 9.08 -23.30 -0.67
N THR A 87 8.22 -22.80 0.22
CA THR A 87 8.22 -23.22 1.63
C THR A 87 7.76 -24.67 1.78
N CYS A 88 6.79 -25.14 0.99
CA CYS A 88 6.40 -26.55 0.95
C CYS A 88 7.54 -27.45 0.47
N ASP A 89 8.26 -27.05 -0.58
CA ASP A 89 9.42 -27.79 -1.07
C ASP A 89 10.54 -27.85 -0.01
N ASN A 90 10.79 -26.76 0.72
CA ASN A 90 11.76 -26.72 1.81
C ASN A 90 11.40 -27.66 2.96
N ILE A 91 10.11 -27.71 3.31
CA ILE A 91 9.57 -28.62 4.32
C ILE A 91 9.84 -30.07 3.94
N LEU A 92 9.54 -30.44 2.68
CA LEU A 92 9.71 -31.80 2.17
C LEU A 92 11.19 -32.20 2.06
N GLN A 93 12.07 -31.26 1.72
CA GLN A 93 13.50 -31.53 1.58
C GLN A 93 14.23 -31.71 2.92
N ASN A 94 13.82 -30.95 3.95
CA ASN A 94 14.54 -30.87 5.23
C ASN A 94 13.82 -31.57 6.40
N ASP A 95 12.75 -32.31 6.12
CA ASP A 95 11.89 -32.96 7.11
C ASP A 95 11.38 -31.99 8.20
N GLY A 96 11.23 -30.70 7.83
CA GLY A 96 10.88 -29.62 8.76
C GLY A 96 11.49 -28.26 8.39
N LEU A 97 11.15 -27.24 9.18
CA LEU A 97 11.68 -25.88 9.04
C LEU A 97 12.53 -25.48 10.24
N PRO A 98 13.62 -24.72 10.04
CA PRO A 98 14.41 -24.22 11.15
C PRO A 98 13.56 -23.26 11.99
N LEU A 99 13.53 -23.48 13.31
CA LEU A 99 12.84 -22.58 14.22
C LEU A 99 13.44 -21.16 14.11
N PRO A 100 12.61 -20.11 14.08
CA PRO A 100 13.10 -18.75 14.06
C PRO A 100 13.93 -18.50 15.33
N PRO A 101 15.06 -17.79 15.22
CA PRO A 101 15.83 -17.42 16.40
C PRO A 101 14.99 -16.50 17.30
N SER A 102 15.12 -16.65 18.62
CA SER A 102 14.27 -16.03 19.66
C SER A 102 14.15 -14.49 19.60
N TYR A 103 14.97 -13.81 18.80
CA TYR A 103 14.89 -12.35 18.60
C TYR A 103 13.93 -11.94 17.46
N VAL A 104 13.39 -12.88 16.68
CA VAL A 104 12.53 -12.65 15.49
C VAL A 104 11.05 -12.97 15.77
N THR A 105 10.66 -13.18 17.01
CA THR A 105 9.24 -13.34 17.38
C THR A 105 8.50 -12.02 17.18
N ALA A 106 8.05 -11.77 15.95
CA ALA A 106 7.01 -10.81 15.68
C ALA A 106 5.74 -11.30 16.39
N PRO A 107 5.09 -10.48 17.25
CA PRO A 107 3.91 -10.92 17.96
C PRO A 107 2.82 -11.28 16.96
N PHE A 108 2.26 -12.48 17.13
CA PHE A 108 1.02 -12.93 16.51
C PHE A 108 -0.09 -11.97 16.97
N ALA A 109 -0.33 -10.90 16.23
CA ALA A 109 -1.48 -10.05 16.45
C ALA A 109 -2.72 -10.81 15.94
N VAL A 110 -3.40 -11.49 16.87
CA VAL A 110 -4.78 -11.90 16.69
C VAL A 110 -5.58 -10.67 16.19
N PRO A 111 -6.30 -10.76 15.05
CA PRO A 111 -7.08 -9.62 14.57
C PRO A 111 -8.29 -9.44 15.49
N SER A 112 -8.11 -8.72 16.58
CA SER A 112 -9.21 -8.03 17.24
C SER A 112 -9.74 -6.99 16.25
N ALA A 113 -11.04 -7.04 15.97
CA ALA A 113 -11.72 -6.13 15.07
C ALA A 113 -11.65 -4.68 15.59
N ALA A 114 -10.52 -4.02 15.36
CA ALA A 114 -10.33 -2.61 15.64
C ALA A 114 -9.34 -2.03 14.62
N GLN A 115 -9.89 -1.14 13.80
CA GLN A 115 -9.21 -0.20 12.91
C GLN A 115 -8.46 -0.78 11.71
N ALA A 116 -9.06 -0.56 10.53
CA ALA A 116 -8.36 -0.55 9.27
C ALA A 116 -7.31 0.58 9.27
N SER A 117 -6.12 0.29 9.78
CA SER A 117 -4.94 1.12 9.56
C SER A 117 -4.48 0.89 8.13
N THR A 118 -4.75 1.84 7.25
CA THR A 118 -4.12 1.92 5.94
C THR A 118 -2.61 1.82 6.10
N SER A 119 -2.02 0.73 5.63
CA SER A 119 -0.59 0.51 5.56
C SER A 119 0.02 1.51 4.57
N SER A 120 0.37 2.70 5.05
CA SER A 120 1.28 3.58 4.34
C SER A 120 2.68 2.99 4.49
N THR A 121 3.28 2.61 3.37
CA THR A 121 4.71 2.29 3.30
C THR A 121 5.48 3.50 3.80
N GLY A 122 5.97 3.42 5.04
CA GLY A 122 6.77 4.43 5.70
C GLY A 122 8.13 4.57 5.02
N ILE A 123 8.14 5.30 3.92
CA ILE A 123 9.36 5.90 3.40
C ILE A 123 9.65 7.08 4.34
N ASN A 124 10.53 6.85 5.32
CA ASN A 124 11.15 7.91 6.11
C ASN A 124 12.00 8.77 5.17
N ILE A 125 11.37 9.72 4.48
CA ILE A 125 12.06 10.83 3.85
C ILE A 125 11.69 12.06 4.67
N SER A 126 12.64 12.51 5.48
CA SER A 126 12.68 13.87 6.03
C SER A 126 12.94 14.88 4.91
N SER A 127 12.07 14.91 3.90
CA SER A 127 11.94 16.02 2.97
C SER A 127 10.70 16.76 3.41
N THR A 128 10.85 18.03 3.72
CA THR A 128 9.85 19.09 3.56
C THR A 128 8.59 18.55 2.89
N GLN A 129 7.47 18.42 3.62
CA GLN A 129 6.29 17.70 3.15
C GLN A 129 5.74 18.33 1.87
N GLN A 130 6.24 17.90 0.71
CA GLN A 130 5.82 18.39 -0.59
C GLN A 130 4.39 17.95 -0.81
N SER A 131 3.53 18.90 -1.17
CA SER A 131 2.13 18.60 -1.44
C SER A 131 2.03 17.59 -2.60
N LEU A 132 1.03 16.70 -2.57
CA LEU A 132 0.81 15.76 -3.69
C LEU A 132 0.63 16.50 -5.02
N ILE A 133 0.11 17.73 -4.98
CA ILE A 133 -0.01 18.61 -6.14
C ILE A 133 1.35 18.95 -6.73
N GLU A 134 2.34 19.29 -5.91
CA GLU A 134 3.71 19.56 -6.38
C GLU A 134 4.38 18.30 -6.90
N ARG A 135 4.21 17.17 -6.19
CA ARG A 135 4.80 15.89 -6.57
C ARG A 135 4.36 15.43 -7.97
N TYR A 136 3.08 15.62 -8.28
CA TYR A 136 2.49 15.27 -9.58
C TYR A 136 2.42 16.45 -10.56
N LYS A 137 3.01 17.61 -10.21
CA LYS A 137 3.01 18.83 -11.05
C LYS A 137 1.60 19.27 -11.49
N LEU A 138 0.61 19.12 -10.62
CA LEU A 138 -0.82 19.37 -10.89
C LEU A 138 -1.27 20.82 -10.63
N GLN A 139 -0.34 21.74 -10.37
CA GLN A 139 -0.65 23.14 -10.05
C GLN A 139 -1.50 23.83 -11.12
N ASP A 140 -1.25 23.55 -12.41
CA ASP A 140 -1.97 24.20 -13.49
C ASP A 140 -3.38 23.62 -13.69
N ALA A 141 -3.55 22.32 -13.45
CA ALA A 141 -4.85 21.66 -13.47
C ALA A 141 -5.77 22.19 -12.36
N VAL A 142 -5.20 22.39 -11.17
CA VAL A 142 -5.89 23.02 -10.04
C VAL A 142 -6.34 24.44 -10.37
N LYS A 143 -5.44 25.28 -10.93
CA LYS A 143 -5.76 26.67 -11.29
C LYS A 143 -6.89 26.77 -12.30
N LYS A 144 -6.99 25.78 -13.21
CA LYS A 144 -8.03 25.71 -14.23
C LYS A 144 -9.37 25.19 -13.72
N GLY A 145 -9.43 24.63 -12.51
CA GLY A 145 -10.65 24.04 -11.94
C GLY A 145 -11.20 22.88 -12.80
N LEU A 146 -10.34 22.22 -13.58
CA LEU A 146 -10.75 21.11 -14.43
C LEU A 146 -10.80 19.83 -13.58
N ILE A 147 -11.99 19.25 -13.46
CA ILE A 147 -12.22 17.94 -12.87
C ILE A 147 -12.16 16.93 -14.00
N PRO A 148 -11.03 16.23 -14.23
CA PRO A 148 -11.02 15.16 -15.21
C PRO A 148 -12.00 14.07 -14.77
N SER A 149 -12.96 13.76 -15.63
CA SER A 149 -13.84 12.60 -15.49
C SER A 149 -12.99 11.33 -15.37
N GLU A 150 -13.37 10.40 -14.47
CA GLU A 150 -12.59 9.20 -14.20
C GLU A 150 -12.31 8.44 -15.50
N PRO A 151 -11.04 8.17 -15.85
CA PRO A 151 -10.73 7.48 -17.09
C PRO A 151 -11.33 6.07 -17.06
N PRO A 152 -11.78 5.55 -18.22
CA PRO A 152 -12.39 4.23 -18.30
C PRO A 152 -11.44 3.15 -17.77
N LYS A 153 -11.98 2.21 -16.99
CA LYS A 153 -11.26 1.08 -16.39
C LYS A 153 -10.93 0.01 -17.46
N LYS A 154 -10.20 0.40 -18.51
CA LYS A 154 -9.73 -0.49 -19.57
C LYS A 154 -8.21 -0.56 -19.54
N TRP A 155 -7.68 -1.78 -19.58
CA TRP A 155 -6.24 -2.00 -19.70
C TRP A 155 -5.84 -1.91 -21.16
N GLU A 156 -4.94 -0.98 -21.48
CA GLU A 156 -4.39 -0.84 -22.82
C GLU A 156 -3.43 -1.99 -23.13
N ALA A 157 -3.37 -2.40 -24.40
CA ALA A 157 -2.54 -3.52 -24.85
C ALA A 157 -1.04 -3.18 -24.84
N THR A 158 -0.70 -1.94 -25.18
CA THR A 158 0.70 -1.45 -25.20
C THR A 158 1.13 -0.96 -23.82
N ALA A 159 2.37 -1.27 -23.42
CA ALA A 159 2.93 -0.89 -22.13
C ALA A 159 2.97 0.64 -21.92
N GLU A 160 3.31 1.40 -22.97
CA GLU A 160 3.38 2.87 -22.95
C GLU A 160 2.00 3.48 -22.67
N LYS A 161 0.99 3.13 -23.46
CA LYS A 161 -0.40 3.59 -23.25
C LYS A 161 -0.93 3.21 -21.87
N ARG A 162 -0.55 2.04 -21.35
CA ARG A 162 -0.93 1.62 -20.01
C ARG A 162 -0.30 2.51 -18.94
N GLN A 163 0.97 2.89 -19.10
CA GLN A 163 1.64 3.78 -18.18
C GLN A 163 0.98 5.17 -18.17
N GLU A 164 0.67 5.72 -19.34
CA GLU A 164 -0.04 7.00 -19.48
C GLU A 164 -1.41 6.95 -18.80
N MET A 165 -2.19 5.89 -19.04
CA MET A 165 -3.49 5.69 -18.39
C MET A 165 -3.38 5.62 -16.87
N LEU A 166 -2.35 4.95 -16.35
CA LEU A 166 -2.11 4.87 -14.90
C LEU A 166 -1.70 6.22 -14.31
N GLN A 167 -0.93 7.03 -15.04
CA GLN A 167 -0.58 8.39 -14.62
C GLN A 167 -1.82 9.28 -14.59
N LEU A 168 -2.59 9.30 -15.67
CA LEU A 168 -3.83 10.07 -15.78
C LEU A 168 -4.83 9.68 -14.68
N LYS A 169 -4.94 8.39 -14.36
CA LYS A 169 -5.79 7.92 -13.26
C LYS A 169 -5.31 8.43 -11.89
N LYS A 170 -3.99 8.45 -11.64
CA LYS A 170 -3.42 9.01 -10.40
C LYS A 170 -3.71 10.50 -10.29
N ASP A 171 -3.52 11.24 -11.39
CA ASP A 171 -3.74 12.68 -11.43
C ASP A 171 -5.21 13.02 -11.16
N ALA A 172 -6.14 12.30 -11.81
CA ALA A 172 -7.57 12.44 -11.57
C ALA A 172 -7.96 12.14 -10.11
N MET A 173 -7.40 11.07 -9.53
CA MET A 173 -7.62 10.72 -8.13
C MET A 173 -7.13 11.83 -7.18
N VAL A 174 -5.96 12.41 -7.43
CA VAL A 174 -5.41 13.49 -6.57
C VAL A 174 -6.29 14.73 -6.62
N LEU A 175 -6.76 15.11 -7.82
CA LEU A 175 -7.67 16.26 -7.98
C LEU A 175 -9.00 16.02 -7.28
N GLN A 176 -9.64 14.87 -7.51
CA GLN A 176 -10.90 14.51 -6.87
C GLN A 176 -10.79 14.44 -5.34
N ALA A 177 -9.69 13.87 -4.83
CA ALA A 177 -9.44 13.81 -3.39
C ALA A 177 -9.33 15.21 -2.78
N ARG A 178 -8.66 16.14 -3.46
CA ARG A 178 -8.55 17.54 -3.04
C ARG A 178 -9.92 18.22 -2.96
N GLU A 179 -10.78 18.02 -3.94
CA GLU A 179 -12.11 18.62 -3.96
C GLU A 179 -12.97 18.12 -2.82
N ARG A 180 -13.01 16.79 -2.63
CA ARG A 180 -13.71 16.19 -1.49
C ARG A 180 -13.21 16.71 -0.16
N PHE A 181 -11.91 16.94 -0.02
CA PHE A 181 -11.32 17.50 1.17
C PHE A 181 -11.76 18.95 1.42
N LEU A 182 -11.76 19.80 0.38
CA LEU A 182 -12.24 21.18 0.47
C LEU A 182 -13.73 21.25 0.81
N GLU A 183 -14.57 20.39 0.22
CA GLU A 183 -15.99 20.29 0.56
C GLU A 183 -16.21 19.88 2.02
N GLN A 184 -15.44 18.91 2.52
CA GLN A 184 -15.51 18.49 3.91
C GLN A 184 -15.09 19.62 4.86
N GLN A 185 -14.05 20.39 4.53
CA GLN A 185 -13.67 21.56 5.34
C GLN A 185 -14.78 22.61 5.36
N ARG A 186 -15.41 22.90 4.22
CA ARG A 186 -16.53 23.85 4.15
C ARG A 186 -17.73 23.39 4.98
N LYS A 187 -18.03 22.08 4.98
CA LYS A 187 -19.11 21.50 5.80
C LYS A 187 -18.78 21.60 7.29
N LYS A 188 -17.59 21.20 7.72
CA LYS A 188 -17.14 21.32 9.11
C LYS A 188 -17.19 22.76 9.61
N HIS A 189 -16.68 23.70 8.83
CA HIS A 189 -16.74 25.12 9.18
C HIS A 189 -18.19 25.63 9.29
N LYS A 190 -19.10 25.16 8.42
CA LYS A 190 -20.53 25.52 8.52
C LYS A 190 -21.18 24.92 9.78
N GLU A 191 -20.87 23.67 10.12
CA GLU A 191 -21.34 23.00 11.34
C GLU A 191 -20.79 23.67 12.60
N GLU A 192 -19.53 24.10 12.61
CA GLU A 192 -18.91 24.88 13.70
C GLU A 192 -19.57 26.26 13.87
N VAL A 193 -19.89 26.95 12.78
CA VAL A 193 -20.60 28.24 12.83
C VAL A 193 -22.05 28.06 13.33
N GLU A 194 -22.75 27.01 12.92
CA GLU A 194 -24.13 26.74 13.36
C GLU A 194 -24.19 26.31 14.84
N THR A 195 -23.22 25.52 15.31
CA THR A 195 -23.11 25.16 16.73
C THR A 195 -22.73 26.36 17.60
N ARG A 196 -21.88 27.28 17.10
CA ARG A 196 -21.54 28.52 17.79
C ARG A 196 -22.72 29.50 17.88
N ALA A 197 -23.52 29.61 16.83
CA ALA A 197 -24.70 30.49 16.81
C ALA A 197 -25.84 30.02 17.73
N LYS A 198 -26.01 28.71 17.93
CA LYS A 198 -26.98 28.17 18.91
C LYS A 198 -26.57 28.46 20.35
N ASN A 199 -25.28 28.36 20.66
CA ASN A 199 -24.76 28.64 22.00
C ASN A 199 -24.87 30.12 22.43
N ASP A 200 -24.89 31.07 21.48
CA ASP A 200 -25.08 32.51 21.77
C ASP A 200 -26.57 32.90 21.99
N SER A 201 -27.53 32.03 21.63
CA SER A 201 -28.96 32.32 21.76
C SER A 201 -29.63 31.85 23.06
N ASP A 202 -28.93 31.06 23.89
CA ASP A 202 -29.41 30.61 25.20
C ASP A 202 -28.95 31.50 26.38
N ASN A 203 -28.24 32.61 26.12
CA ASN A 203 -27.89 33.60 27.14
C ASN A 203 -28.76 34.86 27.04
N THR A 204 -30.08 34.70 27.10
CA THR A 204 -31.01 35.78 27.43
C THR A 204 -32.17 35.16 28.20
N THR A 205 -32.33 35.57 29.46
CA THR A 205 -33.35 35.14 30.45
C THR A 205 -32.91 34.08 31.46
N SER A 206 -32.16 34.48 32.48
CA SER A 206 -32.67 34.48 33.86
C SER A 206 -31.66 35.09 34.82
N PHE A 207 -32.05 36.21 35.39
CA PHE A 207 -31.40 36.87 36.52
C PHE A 207 -31.91 36.15 37.79
N GLN A 208 -31.06 35.37 38.45
CA GLN A 208 -31.26 34.99 39.85
C GLN A 208 -29.89 34.96 40.53
N SER A 209 -29.72 35.93 41.43
CA SER A 209 -28.52 36.21 42.22
C SER A 209 -28.19 35.07 43.19
N GLN A 210 -26.89 34.72 43.33
CA GLN A 210 -26.11 34.70 44.59
C GLN A 210 -24.66 34.18 44.38
N PRO A 211 -23.73 34.40 45.35
CA PRO A 211 -22.44 35.05 45.07
C PRO A 211 -21.20 34.14 44.93
N THR A 212 -20.23 34.70 44.20
CA THR A 212 -18.76 34.52 44.20
C THR A 212 -18.14 33.35 44.98
N ASN A 213 -17.43 32.49 44.25
CA ASN A 213 -16.00 32.27 44.56
C ASN A 213 -15.22 31.91 43.29
N GLN A 214 -14.34 32.83 42.86
CA GLN A 214 -13.39 32.57 41.80
C GLN A 214 -12.11 32.00 42.43
N THR A 215 -11.65 30.87 41.91
CA THR A 215 -10.20 30.66 41.78
C THR A 215 -9.96 29.90 40.49
N ASN A 216 -8.97 30.41 39.75
CA ASN A 216 -8.74 30.20 38.34
C ASN A 216 -7.60 29.19 38.13
N PHE A 217 -7.56 28.66 36.91
CA PHE A 217 -6.46 28.00 36.20
C PHE A 217 -6.15 26.51 36.42
N ASN A 218 -6.40 25.79 35.31
CA ASN A 218 -5.64 24.66 34.76
C ASN A 218 -5.80 23.29 35.42
N ASN A 219 -6.68 22.46 34.85
CA ASN A 219 -6.24 21.12 34.45
C ASN A 219 -7.11 20.54 33.33
N THR A 220 -6.44 20.15 32.24
CA THR A 220 -6.95 19.31 31.16
C THR A 220 -6.97 17.88 31.68
N ASP A 221 -8.12 17.42 32.16
CA ASP A 221 -8.34 16.00 32.44
C ASP A 221 -9.51 15.50 31.59
N ASN A 222 -9.15 14.59 30.69
CA ASN A 222 -10.02 13.91 29.75
C ASN A 222 -11.06 13.06 30.49
N GLU A 223 -12.31 13.50 30.55
CA GLU A 223 -13.42 12.58 30.79
C GLU A 223 -13.78 11.87 29.48
N GLU A 224 -13.21 10.68 29.34
CA GLU A 224 -13.62 9.65 28.41
C GLU A 224 -15.06 9.22 28.75
N VAL A 225 -16.04 9.84 28.09
CA VAL A 225 -17.42 9.34 28.07
C VAL A 225 -17.40 8.00 27.32
N THR A 226 -17.16 6.93 28.06
CA THR A 226 -17.25 5.54 27.63
C THR A 226 -18.71 5.21 27.36
N LEU A 227 -19.21 5.66 26.21
CA LEU A 227 -20.47 5.17 25.67
C LEU A 227 -20.31 3.67 25.41
N GLU A 228 -21.03 2.89 26.21
CA GLU A 228 -21.25 1.46 26.11
C GLU A 228 -21.21 0.99 24.63
N PRO A 229 -20.36 0.00 24.28
CA PRO A 229 -20.19 -0.46 22.90
C PRO A 229 -21.50 -0.83 22.21
N GLU A 230 -22.52 -1.24 22.97
CA GLU A 230 -23.86 -1.55 22.44
C GLU A 230 -24.65 -0.32 21.99
N VAL A 231 -24.49 0.84 22.63
CA VAL A 231 -25.14 2.09 22.19
C VAL A 231 -24.56 2.54 20.85
N ARG A 232 -23.23 2.45 20.70
CA ARG A 232 -22.52 2.77 19.44
C ARG A 232 -22.97 1.84 18.31
N ARG A 233 -23.09 0.53 18.59
CA ARG A 233 -23.57 -0.47 17.63
C ARG A 233 -24.98 -0.16 17.14
N ARG A 234 -25.90 0.18 18.05
CA ARG A 234 -27.28 0.55 17.71
C ARG A 234 -27.34 1.82 16.88
N GLN A 235 -26.52 2.81 17.19
CA GLN A 235 -26.47 4.07 16.45
C GLN A 235 -25.97 3.86 15.02
N ILE A 236 -24.98 2.97 14.82
CA ILE A 236 -24.50 2.56 13.49
C ILE A 236 -25.62 1.85 12.71
N LEU A 237 -26.31 0.89 13.32
CA LEU A 237 -27.42 0.17 12.67
C LEU A 237 -28.55 1.12 12.23
N GLN A 238 -28.94 2.05 13.11
CA GLN A 238 -29.94 3.06 12.76
C GLN A 238 -29.49 3.99 11.63
N ALA A 239 -28.21 4.36 11.59
CA ALA A 239 -27.66 5.18 10.51
C ALA A 239 -27.67 4.43 9.16
N THR A 240 -27.36 3.13 9.17
CA THR A 240 -27.39 2.29 7.95
C THR A 240 -28.81 2.10 7.42
N GLU A 241 -29.81 1.94 8.29
CA GLU A 241 -31.20 1.75 7.89
C GLU A 241 -31.81 3.01 7.24
N ARG A 242 -31.48 4.20 7.77
CA ARG A 242 -31.93 5.48 7.19
C ARG A 242 -31.39 5.73 5.78
N ARG A 243 -30.21 5.18 5.47
CA ARG A 243 -29.60 5.30 4.14
C ARG A 243 -30.31 4.42 3.11
N TRP A 244 -30.71 3.21 3.51
CA TRP A 244 -31.44 2.28 2.64
C TRP A 244 -32.85 2.75 2.28
N LYS A 245 -33.57 3.36 3.24
CA LYS A 245 -34.93 3.88 3.04
C LYS A 245 -35.05 5.10 2.13
N LYS A 246 -33.93 5.69 1.70
CA LYS A 246 -33.92 6.90 0.85
C LYS A 246 -33.74 6.59 -0.64
N ASP A 247 -33.44 5.33 -0.97
CA ASP A 247 -33.14 4.85 -2.32
C ASP A 247 -34.26 3.91 -2.87
N VAL A 248 -35.44 3.88 -2.23
CA VAL A 248 -36.69 3.27 -2.71
C VAL A 248 -37.75 4.35 -2.82
#